data_AF-A0A3B8VPV0-F1
#
_entry.id   AF-A0A3B8VPV0-F1
#
_cell.length_a   1.000
_cell.length_b   1.000
_cell.length_c   1.000
_cell.angle_alpha   90.00
_cell.angle_beta   90.00
_cell.angle_gamma   90.00
#
_symmetry.space_group_name_H-M   'P 1'
#
loop_
_entity.id
_entity.type
_entity.pdbx_description
1 polymer ?
#
loop_
_entity_poly.entity_id
_entity_poly.type
_entity_poly.pdbx_seq_one_letter_code
_entity_poly.pdbx_strand_id
1 'polypeptide(L)'
;MITLDELNRPWVVFHVNGDSGSSNYIRIKYDSENAFSNVYQPSYGMGGEADISLIARINATNGIMEKATFLSAQLSNGNSNTLKALAIGVNDRTVRVQAESAFTPPHVGNTYAPHPNAIQLGECNFFPIQIDLDIDLRKIETSRVFSMDQLLNGPYSAWHSNCERRN
;
A
#
# COMPACT_ATOMS: atom_id res chain seq x y z
N MET A 1 -6.97 8.22 3.42
CA MET A 1 -7.47 7.62 4.68
C MET A 1 -6.58 8.04 5.84
N ILE A 2 -7.09 8.05 7.08
CA ILE A 2 -6.31 8.37 8.29
C ILE A 2 -6.68 7.43 9.43
N THR A 3 -5.70 7.05 10.26
CA THR A 3 -5.89 6.35 11.54
C THR A 3 -4.87 6.87 12.56
N LEU A 4 -5.06 6.54 13.84
CA LEU A 4 -4.10 6.81 14.91
C LEU A 4 -3.49 5.49 15.39
N ASP A 5 -2.25 5.54 15.89
CA ASP A 5 -1.67 4.47 16.68
C ASP A 5 -1.92 4.66 18.18
N GLU A 6 -1.43 3.74 19.01
CA GLU A 6 -1.58 3.77 20.49
C GLU A 6 -0.96 5.00 21.15
N LEU A 7 -0.05 5.69 20.47
CA LEU A 7 0.60 6.93 20.92
C LEU A 7 -0.08 8.18 20.33
N ASN A 8 -1.26 8.04 19.72
CA ASN A 8 -1.98 9.09 19.01
C ASN A 8 -1.18 9.71 17.86
N ARG A 9 -0.22 8.99 17.26
CA ARG A 9 0.49 9.47 16.07
C ARG A 9 -0.37 9.22 14.84
N PRO A 10 -0.58 10.23 13.99
CA PRO A 10 -1.37 10.08 12.78
C PRO A 10 -0.66 9.27 11.70
N TRP A 11 -1.41 8.33 11.13
CA TRP A 11 -1.03 7.52 9.99
C TRP A 11 -1.99 7.78 8.85
N VAL A 12 -1.45 8.05 7.67
CA VAL A 12 -2.23 8.44 6.50
C VAL A 12 -1.90 7.53 5.32
N VAL A 13 -2.92 7.35 4.48
CA VAL A 13 -2.78 6.70 3.18
C VAL A 13 -3.32 7.61 2.10
N PHE A 14 -2.51 7.84 1.07
CA PHE A 14 -2.89 8.59 -0.13
C PHE A 14 -2.67 7.74 -1.37
N HIS A 15 -3.39 8.09 -2.43
CA HIS A 15 -3.30 7.47 -3.74
C HIS A 15 -2.56 8.43 -4.66
N VAL A 16 -1.60 7.90 -5.40
CA VAL A 16 -0.77 8.67 -6.34
C VAL A 16 -1.04 8.10 -7.72
N ASN A 17 -1.68 8.90 -8.57
CA ASN A 17 -1.90 8.57 -9.97
C ASN A 17 -0.75 9.12 -10.82
N GLY A 18 -0.08 8.24 -11.56
CA GLY A 18 1.06 8.60 -12.40
C GLY A 18 0.67 9.19 -13.76
N ASP A 19 0.13 10.41 -13.84
CA ASP A 19 -0.01 11.15 -15.12
C ASP A 19 1.02 12.28 -15.29
N SER A 20 2.26 12.10 -14.83
CA SER A 20 3.31 13.03 -15.25
C SER A 20 4.69 12.43 -15.03
N GLY A 21 5.53 12.53 -16.05
CA GLY A 21 6.93 12.12 -16.06
C GLY A 21 7.85 12.94 -15.14
N SER A 22 7.39 13.32 -13.95
CA SER A 22 8.18 14.04 -12.95
C SER A 22 8.17 13.28 -11.63
N SER A 23 9.25 12.55 -11.36
CA SER A 23 9.44 11.70 -10.18
C SER A 23 9.55 12.40 -8.83
N ASN A 24 9.19 13.68 -8.76
CA ASN A 24 9.61 14.59 -7.71
C ASN A 24 8.48 15.34 -6.98
N TYR A 25 7.20 15.16 -7.31
CA TYR A 25 6.17 16.06 -6.76
C TYR A 25 5.85 15.85 -5.28
N ILE A 26 5.81 14.60 -4.78
CA ILE A 26 5.52 14.31 -3.36
C ILE A 26 6.75 14.54 -2.46
N ARG A 27 7.97 14.43 -3.01
CA ARG A 27 9.23 14.46 -2.26
C ARG A 27 9.64 15.86 -1.77
N ILE A 28 9.14 16.95 -2.37
CA ILE A 28 9.80 18.26 -2.23
C ILE A 28 9.14 19.19 -1.18
N LYS A 29 7.90 18.93 -0.73
CA LYS A 29 7.19 19.91 0.14
C LYS A 29 6.79 19.45 1.54
N TYR A 30 6.71 18.15 1.83
CA TYR A 30 6.10 17.66 3.09
C TYR A 30 6.82 16.44 3.70
N ASP A 31 8.06 16.19 3.30
CA ASP A 31 8.93 15.13 3.79
C ASP A 31 9.98 15.72 4.75
N SER A 32 10.26 15.02 5.83
CA SER A 32 11.52 15.21 6.56
C SER A 32 12.63 14.53 5.76
N GLU A 33 13.86 15.07 5.79
CA GLU A 33 15.03 14.64 4.98
C GLU A 33 15.27 13.11 4.89
N ASN A 34 14.66 12.31 5.78
CA ASN A 34 14.78 10.86 5.85
C ASN A 34 13.46 10.08 5.85
N ALA A 35 12.32 10.67 5.48
CA ALA A 35 11.02 9.99 5.56
C ALA A 35 10.97 8.70 4.74
N PHE A 36 11.64 8.69 3.58
CA PHE A 36 11.77 7.52 2.71
C PHE A 36 13.09 6.75 2.88
N SER A 37 13.89 7.08 3.89
CA SER A 37 15.16 6.38 4.14
C SER A 37 14.90 5.03 4.83
N ASN A 38 15.53 3.96 4.34
CA ASN A 38 15.40 2.60 4.89
C ASN A 38 13.93 2.18 5.09
N VAL A 39 13.19 2.18 3.98
CA VAL A 39 11.79 1.73 3.88
C VAL A 39 11.67 0.70 2.77
N TYR A 40 10.58 -0.06 2.78
CA TYR A 40 10.31 -1.14 1.84
C TYR A 40 10.39 -0.68 0.37
N GLN A 41 9.75 0.46 0.06
CA GLN A 41 9.73 1.00 -1.28
C GLN A 41 9.78 2.54 -1.22
N PRO A 42 10.96 3.15 -1.40
CA PRO A 42 11.17 4.58 -1.21
C PRO A 42 10.68 5.43 -2.40
N SER A 43 10.30 4.80 -3.52
CA SER A 43 9.83 5.48 -4.73
C SER A 43 8.69 4.70 -5.37
N TYR A 44 7.80 5.40 -6.07
CA TYR A 44 6.69 4.78 -6.78
C TYR A 44 7.15 3.92 -7.99
N GLY A 45 8.43 3.94 -8.37
CA GLY A 45 9.01 3.13 -9.44
C GLY A 45 8.72 3.67 -10.85
N MET A 46 9.05 2.87 -11.88
CA MET A 46 8.77 3.22 -13.29
C MET A 46 7.43 2.62 -13.72
N GLY A 47 6.58 3.41 -14.35
CA GLY A 47 5.26 3.00 -14.83
C GLY A 47 4.35 4.22 -14.94
N GLY A 48 3.73 4.42 -16.10
CA GLY A 48 2.70 5.45 -16.28
C GLY A 48 1.34 4.94 -15.80
N GLU A 49 0.44 5.84 -15.45
CA GLU A 49 -1.00 5.61 -15.19
C GLU A 49 -1.36 4.73 -13.98
N ALA A 50 -0.38 4.16 -13.28
CA ALA A 50 -0.62 3.37 -12.08
C ALA A 50 -1.18 4.24 -10.93
N ASP A 51 -2.17 3.70 -10.19
CA ASP A 51 -2.66 4.23 -8.91
C ASP A 51 -1.94 3.49 -7.77
N ILE A 52 -0.95 4.17 -7.17
CA ILE A 52 -0.04 3.61 -6.18
C ILE A 52 -0.39 4.17 -4.80
N SER A 53 -0.37 3.32 -3.78
CA SER A 53 -0.62 3.74 -2.40
C SER A 53 0.65 4.27 -1.74
N LEU A 54 0.57 5.45 -1.12
CA LEU A 54 1.56 5.97 -0.19
C LEU A 54 1.05 5.79 1.24
N ILE A 55 1.84 5.17 2.10
CA ILE A 55 1.58 5.06 3.54
C ILE A 55 2.58 5.96 4.25
N ALA A 56 2.11 6.81 5.16
CA ALA A 56 2.99 7.70 5.92
C ALA A 56 2.57 7.85 7.38
N ARG A 57 3.57 7.94 8.27
CA ARG A 57 3.42 8.47 9.62
C ARG A 57 3.70 9.97 9.60
N ILE A 58 2.77 10.73 10.15
CA ILE A 58 2.82 12.19 10.18
C ILE A 58 3.20 12.65 11.59
N ASN A 59 4.11 13.61 11.69
CA ASN A 59 4.38 14.30 12.93
C ASN A 59 3.18 15.18 13.27
N ALA A 60 2.51 14.90 14.38
CA ALA A 60 1.29 15.62 14.77
C ALA A 60 1.52 17.11 15.07
N THR A 61 2.75 17.50 15.41
CA THR A 61 3.09 18.88 15.80
C THR A 61 3.24 19.80 14.58
N ASN A 62 3.83 19.30 13.49
CA ASN A 62 4.17 20.14 12.33
C ASN A 62 3.59 19.64 10.99
N GLY A 63 2.92 18.49 10.97
CA GLY A 63 2.30 17.94 9.77
C GLY A 63 3.28 17.34 8.75
N ILE A 64 4.56 17.22 9.10
CA ILE A 64 5.61 16.68 8.22
C ILE A 64 5.63 15.15 8.30
N MET A 65 5.87 14.46 7.18
CA MET A 65 6.09 13.01 7.17
C MET A 65 7.39 12.63 7.88
N GLU A 66 7.30 11.78 8.90
CA GLU A 66 8.47 11.22 9.61
C GLU A 66 8.96 9.91 8.98
N LYS A 67 8.04 9.15 8.40
CA LYS A 67 8.31 7.86 7.78
C LYS A 67 7.26 7.57 6.73
N ALA A 68 7.66 7.17 5.54
CA ALA A 68 6.74 6.89 4.45
C ALA A 68 7.27 5.80 3.51
N THR A 69 6.36 4.99 2.97
CA THR A 69 6.67 4.00 1.91
C THR A 69 5.57 3.99 0.87
N PHE A 70 5.93 3.65 -0.36
CA PHE A 70 4.97 3.30 -1.40
C PHE A 70 4.61 1.81 -1.28
N LEU A 71 3.46 1.44 -1.82
CA LEU A 71 3.08 0.07 -2.15
C LEU A 71 2.48 0.06 -3.55
N SER A 72 3.10 -0.73 -4.43
CA SER A 72 2.63 -0.95 -5.81
C SER A 72 2.59 -2.43 -6.14
N ALA A 73 1.75 -2.79 -7.10
CA ALA A 73 1.90 -4.03 -7.84
C ALA A 73 3.08 -3.90 -8.82
N GLN A 74 3.56 -4.99 -9.41
CA GLN A 74 4.49 -4.90 -10.55
C GLN A 74 4.10 -5.80 -11.71
N LEU A 75 4.15 -5.23 -12.92
CA LEU A 75 4.09 -5.94 -14.19
C LEU A 75 5.25 -6.93 -14.34
N SER A 76 5.10 -7.90 -15.24
CA SER A 76 6.15 -8.89 -15.54
C SER A 76 7.46 -8.28 -16.07
N ASN A 77 7.42 -7.05 -16.58
CA ASN A 77 8.60 -6.29 -17.01
C ASN A 77 9.25 -5.46 -15.88
N GLY A 78 8.77 -5.57 -14.64
CA GLY A 78 9.28 -4.87 -13.47
C GLY A 78 8.72 -3.46 -13.25
N ASN A 79 7.87 -2.97 -14.15
CA ASN A 79 7.22 -1.67 -13.99
C ASN A 79 6.13 -1.73 -12.91
N SER A 80 6.00 -0.65 -12.13
CA SER A 80 4.95 -0.48 -11.14
C SER A 80 3.56 -0.48 -11.79
N ASN A 81 2.59 -1.00 -11.06
CA ASN A 81 1.17 -1.03 -11.44
C ASN A 81 0.29 -0.79 -10.20
N THR A 82 -1.00 -0.62 -10.44
CA THR A 82 -2.00 -0.21 -9.45
C THR A 82 -2.07 -1.16 -8.27
N LEU A 83 -1.90 -0.60 -7.08
CA LEU A 83 -2.23 -1.19 -5.80
C LEU A 83 -2.92 -0.11 -4.96
N LYS A 84 -4.22 -0.31 -4.76
CA LYS A 84 -5.10 0.66 -4.12
C LYS A 84 -5.46 0.18 -2.71
N ALA A 85 -4.89 0.84 -1.70
CA ALA A 85 -5.29 0.67 -0.32
C ALA A 85 -6.76 1.09 -0.09
N LEU A 86 -7.50 0.26 0.62
CA LEU A 86 -8.91 0.45 0.99
C LEU A 86 -9.11 0.71 2.48
N ALA A 87 -8.19 0.20 3.31
CA ALA A 87 -8.19 0.44 4.74
C ALA A 87 -6.78 0.34 5.31
N ILE A 88 -6.58 1.02 6.44
CA ILE A 88 -5.35 0.97 7.24
C ILE A 88 -5.72 0.73 8.71
N GLY A 89 -4.93 -0.09 9.39
CA GLY A 89 -4.95 -0.26 10.84
C GLY A 89 -3.52 -0.30 11.38
N VAL A 90 -3.31 0.24 12.57
CA VAL A 90 -1.97 0.32 13.18
C VAL A 90 -2.03 -0.10 14.64
N ASN A 91 -1.01 -0.83 15.08
CA ASN A 91 -0.75 -1.13 16.49
C ASN A 91 0.74 -0.85 16.82
N ASP A 92 1.19 -1.26 18.01
CA ASP A 92 2.57 -1.07 18.48
C ASP A 92 3.67 -1.63 17.56
N ARG A 93 3.35 -2.62 16.71
CA ARG A 93 4.35 -3.37 15.91
C ARG A 93 4.14 -3.33 14.41
N THR A 94 2.91 -3.12 13.97
CA THR A 94 2.51 -3.38 12.58
C THR A 94 1.62 -2.30 12.02
N VAL A 95 1.82 -2.05 10.73
CA VAL A 95 0.92 -1.26 9.89
C VAL A 95 0.25 -2.20 8.92
N ARG A 96 -1.03 -2.47 9.16
CA ARG A 96 -1.87 -3.32 8.32
C ARG A 96 -2.54 -2.49 7.26
N VAL A 97 -2.44 -2.94 6.02
CA VAL A 97 -3.14 -2.36 4.87
C VAL A 97 -3.96 -3.44 4.19
N GLN A 98 -5.24 -3.14 4.00
CA GLN A 98 -6.12 -3.91 3.13
C GLN A 98 -6.19 -3.17 1.80
N ALA A 99 -5.92 -3.87 0.70
CA ALA A 99 -5.78 -3.27 -0.60
C ALA A 99 -6.32 -4.17 -1.71
N GLU A 100 -6.36 -3.62 -2.91
CA GLU A 100 -6.61 -4.33 -4.14
C GLU A 100 -5.49 -4.06 -5.13
N SER A 101 -5.02 -5.13 -5.73
CA SER A 101 -3.89 -5.09 -6.65
C SER A 101 -4.37 -5.46 -8.04
N ALA A 102 -4.21 -4.57 -9.02
CA ALA A 102 -4.61 -4.82 -10.41
C ALA A 102 -3.67 -5.81 -11.12
N PHE A 103 -2.49 -6.04 -10.54
CA PHE A 103 -1.51 -7.01 -11.01
C PHE A 103 -0.87 -7.72 -9.81
N THR A 104 0.13 -8.57 -10.05
CA THR A 104 0.87 -9.27 -8.99
C THR A 104 1.30 -8.31 -7.88
N PRO A 105 0.82 -8.50 -6.64
CA PRO A 105 1.18 -7.70 -5.49
C PRO A 105 2.52 -8.13 -4.88
N PRO A 106 3.08 -7.34 -3.94
CA PRO A 106 4.30 -7.69 -3.23
C PRO A 106 4.12 -8.84 -2.24
N HIS A 107 5.17 -9.65 -2.09
CA HIS A 107 5.30 -10.68 -1.05
C HIS A 107 6.10 -10.20 0.17
N VAL A 108 6.21 -11.06 1.18
CA VAL A 108 7.02 -10.86 2.39
C VAL A 108 8.47 -10.59 2.03
N GLY A 109 9.08 -9.60 2.69
CA GLY A 109 10.46 -9.19 2.44
C GLY A 109 10.70 -7.69 2.61
N ASN A 110 11.95 -7.28 2.42
CA ASN A 110 12.40 -5.87 2.45
C ASN A 110 12.51 -5.25 1.05
N THR A 111 12.28 -6.03 0.00
CA THR A 111 12.22 -5.59 -1.39
C THR A 111 11.05 -6.29 -2.08
N TYR A 112 10.71 -5.83 -3.29
CA TYR A 112 9.64 -6.44 -4.07
C TYR A 112 10.00 -7.87 -4.48
N ALA A 113 9.10 -8.79 -4.18
CA ALA A 113 9.02 -10.12 -4.77
C ALA A 113 7.57 -10.39 -5.16
N PRO A 114 7.30 -11.04 -6.29
CA PRO A 114 5.93 -11.34 -6.71
C PRO A 114 5.27 -12.28 -5.70
N HIS A 115 4.02 -11.99 -5.31
CA HIS A 115 3.28 -12.85 -4.40
C HIS A 115 3.02 -14.24 -5.01
N PRO A 116 3.47 -15.35 -4.39
CA PRO A 116 3.40 -16.68 -5.00
C PRO A 116 1.98 -17.18 -5.21
N ASN A 117 1.02 -16.71 -4.40
CA ASN A 117 -0.39 -17.10 -4.50
C ASN A 117 -1.23 -16.14 -5.37
N ALA A 118 -0.62 -15.13 -6.00
CA ALA A 118 -1.32 -14.21 -6.91
C ALA A 118 -1.33 -14.76 -8.34
N ILE A 119 -2.00 -15.90 -8.53
CA ILE A 119 -1.95 -16.66 -9.79
C ILE A 119 -3.11 -16.30 -10.72
N GLN A 120 -4.28 -15.99 -10.14
CA GLN A 120 -5.49 -15.65 -10.89
C GLN A 120 -6.20 -14.46 -10.23
N LEU A 121 -6.55 -13.45 -11.03
CA LEU A 121 -7.34 -12.31 -10.56
C LEU A 121 -8.69 -12.79 -10.01
N GLY A 122 -9.18 -12.13 -8.97
CA GLY A 122 -10.54 -12.35 -8.46
C GLY A 122 -11.61 -11.87 -9.45
N GLU A 123 -12.87 -12.13 -9.14
CA GLU A 123 -14.03 -11.82 -10.00
C GLU A 123 -14.12 -10.34 -10.42
N CYS A 124 -13.59 -9.43 -9.59
CA CYS A 124 -13.57 -8.00 -9.87
C CYS A 124 -12.28 -7.52 -10.59
N ASN A 125 -11.52 -8.42 -11.22
CA ASN A 125 -10.24 -8.14 -11.90
C ASN A 125 -9.16 -7.50 -11.02
N PHE A 126 -9.10 -7.88 -9.75
CA PHE A 126 -8.02 -7.52 -8.83
C PHE A 126 -7.68 -8.68 -7.90
N PHE A 127 -6.50 -8.62 -7.28
CA PHE A 127 -6.15 -9.45 -6.12
C PHE A 127 -6.50 -8.68 -4.84
N PRO A 128 -7.48 -9.16 -4.04
CA PRO A 128 -7.68 -8.63 -2.70
C PRO A 128 -6.52 -9.07 -1.83
N ILE A 129 -5.88 -8.13 -1.14
CA ILE A 129 -4.65 -8.41 -0.40
C ILE A 129 -4.58 -7.66 0.93
N GLN A 130 -4.16 -8.37 1.97
CA GLN A 130 -3.72 -7.77 3.23
C GLN A 130 -2.19 -7.80 3.30
N ILE A 131 -1.61 -6.65 3.60
CA ILE A 131 -0.17 -6.45 3.77
C ILE A 131 0.04 -5.92 5.18
N ASP A 132 0.83 -6.63 5.99
CA ASP A 132 1.29 -6.15 7.29
C ASP A 132 2.76 -5.77 7.16
N LEU A 133 3.03 -4.47 7.28
CA LEU A 133 4.38 -3.91 7.37
C LEU A 133 4.82 -3.86 8.83
N ASP A 134 6.12 -3.89 9.07
CA ASP A 134 6.66 -3.48 10.37
C ASP A 134 6.35 -2.00 10.64
N ILE A 135 6.35 -1.60 11.91
CA ILE A 135 5.99 -0.22 12.33
C ILE A 135 6.92 0.86 11.74
N ASP A 136 8.11 0.46 11.27
CA ASP A 136 9.06 1.35 10.61
C ASP A 136 9.02 1.24 9.08
N LEU A 137 8.03 0.55 8.51
CA LEU A 137 7.80 0.44 7.07
C LEU A 137 9.00 -0.09 6.27
N ARG A 138 9.90 -0.85 6.89
CA ARG A 138 11.14 -1.38 6.28
C ARG A 138 10.89 -2.67 5.50
N LYS A 139 9.91 -3.46 5.93
CA LYS A 139 9.60 -4.75 5.32
C LYS A 139 8.13 -5.12 5.49
N ILE A 140 7.67 -5.94 4.56
CA ILE A 140 6.42 -6.66 4.69
C ILE A 140 6.70 -7.90 5.53
N GLU A 141 6.06 -7.98 6.70
CA GLU A 141 6.12 -9.13 7.61
C GLU A 141 5.14 -10.22 7.19
N THR A 142 3.94 -9.81 6.76
CA THR A 142 2.95 -10.75 6.19
C THR A 142 2.32 -10.16 4.95
N SER A 143 2.05 -11.02 3.98
CA SER A 143 1.33 -10.69 2.76
C SER A 143 0.38 -11.83 2.44
N ARG A 144 -0.91 -11.53 2.34
CA ARG A 144 -1.96 -12.53 2.14
C ARG A 144 -2.94 -12.07 1.08
N VAL A 145 -2.95 -12.77 -0.05
CA VAL A 145 -4.00 -12.68 -1.06
C VAL A 145 -5.21 -13.52 -0.61
N PHE A 146 -6.42 -13.01 -0.84
CA PHE A 146 -7.67 -13.69 -0.51
C PHE A 146 -8.39 -14.22 -1.74
N SER A 147 -9.07 -15.35 -1.58
CA SER A 147 -10.07 -15.81 -2.55
C SER A 147 -11.40 -15.08 -2.35
N MET A 148 -12.28 -15.13 -3.35
CA MET A 148 -13.60 -14.54 -3.24
C MET A 148 -14.43 -15.19 -2.12
N ASP A 149 -14.36 -16.51 -1.96
CA ASP A 149 -15.03 -17.22 -0.86
C ASP A 149 -14.60 -16.71 0.52
N GLN A 150 -13.31 -16.39 0.67
CA GLN A 150 -12.79 -15.81 1.92
C GLN A 150 -13.37 -14.42 2.15
N LEU A 151 -13.51 -13.59 1.11
CA LEU A 151 -14.11 -12.26 1.24
C LEU A 151 -15.62 -12.34 1.57
N LEU A 152 -16.37 -13.21 0.90
CA LEU A 152 -17.81 -13.34 1.08
C LEU A 152 -18.20 -13.86 2.46
N ASN A 153 -17.41 -14.77 3.02
CA ASN A 153 -17.74 -15.49 4.26
C ASN A 153 -16.86 -15.09 5.45
N GLY A 154 -15.94 -14.15 5.26
CA GLY A 154 -14.98 -13.74 6.28
C GLY A 154 -15.27 -12.36 6.87
N PRO A 155 -14.64 -12.01 8.01
CA PRO A 155 -14.81 -10.72 8.68
C PRO A 155 -14.04 -9.57 7.99
N TYR A 156 -13.85 -9.65 6.67
CA TYR A 156 -12.95 -8.79 5.91
C TYR A 156 -13.64 -7.47 5.51
N SER A 157 -13.73 -6.55 6.48
CA SER A 157 -14.61 -5.38 6.45
C SER A 157 -14.35 -4.33 5.37
N ALA A 158 -13.14 -4.20 4.82
CA ALA A 158 -12.87 -3.21 3.76
C ALA A 158 -13.32 -3.65 2.37
N TRP A 159 -13.48 -4.95 2.13
CA TRP A 159 -13.90 -5.47 0.83
C TRP A 159 -15.41 -5.76 0.89
N HIS A 160 -16.21 -4.91 0.27
CA HIS A 160 -17.61 -5.23 0.03
C HIS A 160 -17.71 -6.18 -1.17
N SER A 161 -18.48 -7.25 -1.01
CA SER A 161 -18.61 -8.41 -1.90
C SER A 161 -19.17 -8.13 -3.29
N ASN A 162 -19.73 -6.94 -3.51
CA ASN A 162 -20.27 -6.52 -4.78
C ASN A 162 -19.24 -5.63 -5.48
N CYS A 163 -18.70 -6.08 -6.62
CA CYS A 163 -17.81 -5.31 -7.51
C CYS A 163 -18.40 -3.95 -7.97
N GLU A 164 -19.56 -3.54 -7.47
CA GLU A 164 -20.42 -2.43 -7.89
C GLU A 164 -19.97 -1.04 -7.43
N ARG A 165 -18.84 -0.89 -6.74
CA ARG A 165 -18.33 0.44 -6.34
C ARG A 165 -17.13 0.92 -7.14
N ARG A 166 -17.16 0.87 -8.48
CA ARG A 166 -16.03 1.38 -9.30
C ARG A 166 -16.45 1.96 -10.66
N ASN A 167 -17.08 3.13 -10.62
CA ASN A 167 -16.84 4.18 -11.62
C ASN A 167 -16.02 5.28 -10.93
#